data_AF-A0A0G0MKX1-F1
#
_entry.id   AF-A0A0G0MKX1-F1
#
_cell.length_a   1.000
_cell.length_b   1.000
_cell.length_c   1.000
_cell.angle_alpha   90.00
_cell.angle_beta   90.00
_cell.angle_gamma   90.00
#
_symmetry.space_group_name_H-M   'P 1'
#
loop_
_entity.id
_entity.type
_entity.pdbx_description
1 polymer ?
#
loop_
_entity_poly.entity_id
_entity_poly.type
_entity_poly.pdbx_seq_one_letter_code
_entity_poly.pdbx_strand_id
1 'polypeptide(L)'
;MYGLAFGIVIGAFFYFFGSNDSLTLHYASQFWMYWYGFWSVIQGFFVLLSSLGFIASGTVVGGTAGGLLGGLLGSVIGTGGSLLMWIPFLARYALLIGGPYLMWTASNPINNDGFQMTQAIIGAILFLIGLLMIRQSPKKATRA
;
A
#
# COMPACT_ATOMS: atom_id res chain seq x y z
N MET A 1 3.59 4.74 -9.60
CA MET A 1 3.31 4.50 -11.04
C MET A 1 4.47 3.79 -11.73
N TYR A 2 5.72 4.04 -11.36
CA TYR A 2 6.89 3.33 -11.90
C TYR A 2 6.84 1.80 -11.73
N GLY A 3 6.41 1.28 -10.57
CA GLY A 3 6.32 -0.18 -10.36
C GLY A 3 5.36 -0.92 -11.30
N LEU A 4 4.28 -0.26 -11.71
CA LEU A 4 3.33 -0.81 -12.68
C LEU A 4 3.96 -0.87 -14.07
N ALA A 5 4.62 0.23 -14.50
CA ALA A 5 5.35 0.27 -15.76
C ALA A 5 6.48 -0.77 -15.81
N PHE A 6 7.27 -0.91 -14.74
CA PHE A 6 8.32 -1.93 -14.66
C PHE A 6 7.76 -3.36 -14.71
N GLY A 7 6.66 -3.65 -14.01
CA GLY A 7 6.08 -4.99 -14.08
C GLY A 7 5.40 -5.31 -15.41
N ILE A 8 4.84 -4.32 -16.12
CA ILE A 8 4.38 -4.51 -17.51
C ILE A 8 5.58 -4.79 -18.42
N VAL A 9 6.69 -4.08 -18.27
CA VAL A 9 7.90 -4.31 -19.06
C VAL A 9 8.50 -5.69 -18.79
N ILE A 10 8.53 -6.12 -17.54
CA ILE A 10 8.99 -7.47 -17.15
C ILE A 10 8.05 -8.54 -17.74
N GLY A 11 6.72 -8.34 -17.61
CA GLY A 11 5.74 -9.25 -18.22
C GLY A 11 5.87 -9.33 -19.74
N ALA A 12 6.04 -8.18 -20.41
CA ALA A 12 6.26 -8.13 -21.85
C ALA A 12 7.57 -8.82 -22.25
N PHE A 13 8.65 -8.60 -21.48
CA PHE A 13 9.94 -9.26 -21.70
C PHE A 13 9.77 -10.79 -21.66
N PHE A 14 9.20 -11.34 -20.59
CA PHE A 14 8.98 -12.79 -20.47
C PHE A 14 8.05 -13.36 -21.57
N TYR A 15 7.02 -12.61 -21.96
CA TYR A 15 6.15 -12.95 -23.09
C TYR A 15 6.92 -13.04 -24.43
N PHE A 16 7.79 -12.07 -24.73
CA PHE A 16 8.61 -12.09 -25.96
C PHE A 16 9.70 -13.17 -25.97
N PHE A 17 10.17 -13.59 -24.80
CA PHE A 17 11.16 -14.67 -24.66
C PHE A 17 10.54 -16.08 -24.59
N GLY A 18 9.23 -16.21 -24.87
CA GLY A 18 8.57 -17.50 -25.09
C GLY A 18 8.18 -18.26 -23.82
N SER A 19 8.07 -17.60 -22.66
CA SER A 19 7.54 -18.25 -21.47
C SER A 19 6.01 -18.35 -21.53
N ASN A 20 5.47 -19.51 -21.16
CA ASN A 20 4.03 -19.76 -21.02
C ASN A 20 3.35 -18.65 -20.18
N ASP A 21 2.09 -18.31 -20.51
CA ASP A 21 1.32 -17.23 -19.88
C ASP A 21 1.32 -17.27 -18.34
N SER A 22 1.36 -18.47 -17.76
CA SER A 22 1.40 -18.69 -16.30
C SER A 22 2.72 -18.28 -15.64
N LEU A 23 3.87 -18.55 -16.29
CA LEU A 23 5.19 -18.16 -15.78
C LEU A 23 5.37 -16.64 -15.84
N THR A 24 4.91 -16.02 -16.93
CA THR A 24 4.92 -14.56 -17.09
C THR A 24 4.12 -13.87 -15.98
N LEU A 25 2.92 -14.38 -15.67
CA LEU A 25 2.08 -13.88 -14.58
C LEU A 25 2.75 -14.07 -13.21
N HIS A 26 3.41 -15.22 -13.00
CA HIS A 26 4.12 -15.53 -11.76
C HIS A 26 5.24 -14.52 -11.47
N TYR A 27 6.12 -14.27 -12.43
CA TYR A 27 7.24 -13.34 -12.24
C TYR A 27 6.78 -11.88 -12.13
N ALA A 28 5.77 -11.46 -12.91
CA ALA A 28 5.23 -10.10 -12.84
C ALA A 28 4.54 -9.83 -11.49
N SER A 29 3.73 -10.77 -11.00
CA SER A 29 3.06 -10.65 -9.70
C SER A 29 4.03 -10.69 -8.52
N GLN A 30 5.05 -11.54 -8.59
CA GLN A 30 6.13 -11.60 -7.60
C GLN A 30 6.91 -10.28 -7.56
N PHE A 31 7.25 -9.71 -8.73
CA PHE A 31 7.91 -8.40 -8.80
C PHE A 31 7.04 -7.31 -8.17
N TRP A 32 5.75 -7.23 -8.51
CA TRP A 32 4.84 -6.25 -7.92
C TRP A 32 4.78 -6.42 -6.40
N MET A 33 4.62 -7.64 -5.88
CA MET A 33 4.58 -7.90 -4.45
C MET A 33 5.84 -7.38 -3.74
N TYR A 34 7.03 -7.71 -4.22
CA TYR A 34 8.29 -7.23 -3.61
C TYR A 34 8.48 -5.73 -3.78
N TRP A 35 8.16 -5.18 -4.95
CA TRP A 35 8.27 -3.74 -5.22
C TRP A 35 7.38 -2.94 -4.28
N TYR A 36 6.08 -3.25 -4.23
CA TYR A 36 5.14 -2.56 -3.36
C TYR A 36 5.39 -2.85 -1.88
N GLY A 37 5.89 -4.04 -1.53
CA GLY A 37 6.34 -4.37 -0.18
C GLY A 37 7.54 -3.53 0.26
N PHE A 38 8.57 -3.41 -0.56
CA PHE A 38 9.74 -2.58 -0.24
C PHE A 38 9.36 -1.10 -0.05
N TRP A 39 8.55 -0.55 -0.97
CA TRP A 39 8.08 0.82 -0.86
C TRP A 39 7.12 1.05 0.31
N SER A 40 6.35 0.04 0.72
CA SER A 40 5.48 0.14 1.89
C SER A 40 6.28 0.23 3.19
N VAL A 41 7.42 -0.48 3.30
CA VAL A 41 8.32 -0.37 4.46
C VAL A 41 8.88 1.05 4.55
N ILE A 42 9.39 1.59 3.43
CA ILE A 42 9.92 2.96 3.39
C ILE A 42 8.85 3.97 3.78
N GLN A 43 7.65 3.89 3.19
CA GLN A 43 6.59 4.83 3.52
C GLN A 43 6.05 4.62 4.95
N GLY A 44 6.00 3.39 5.44
CA GLY A 44 5.59 3.08 6.80
C GLY A 44 6.51 3.71 7.83
N PHE A 45 7.81 3.76 7.56
CA PHE A 45 8.78 4.50 8.37
C PHE A 45 8.46 6.00 8.43
N PHE A 46 8.14 6.65 7.30
CA PHE A 46 7.75 8.06 7.29
C PHE A 46 6.42 8.33 7.99
N VAL A 47 5.43 7.44 7.84
CA VAL A 47 4.14 7.54 8.56
C VAL A 47 4.36 7.39 10.06
N LEU A 48 5.23 6.47 10.49
CA LEU A 48 5.62 6.30 11.88
C LEU A 48 6.27 7.57 12.46
N LEU A 49 7.25 8.15 11.77
CA LEU A 49 7.87 9.41 12.17
C LEU A 49 6.85 10.55 12.25
N SER A 50 5.95 10.65 11.28
CA SER A 50 4.89 11.67 11.26
C SER A 50 3.90 11.47 12.40
N SER A 51 3.53 10.22 12.70
CA SER A 51 2.65 9.83 13.80
C SER A 51 3.24 10.24 15.16
N LEU A 52 4.53 9.99 15.39
CA LEU A 52 5.23 10.44 16.60
C LEU A 52 5.25 11.97 16.70
N GLY A 53 5.46 12.67 15.58
CA GLY A 53 5.38 14.13 15.52
C GLY A 53 3.98 14.66 15.88
N PHE A 54 2.92 14.02 15.40
CA PHE A 54 1.54 14.38 15.74
C PHE A 54 1.25 14.18 17.23
N ILE A 55 1.67 13.05 17.80
CA ILE A 55 1.51 12.78 19.24
C ILE A 55 2.24 13.83 20.07
N ALA A 56 3.53 14.06 19.77
CA ALA A 56 4.34 15.04 20.49
C ALA A 56 3.77 16.46 20.37
N SER A 57 3.35 16.87 19.17
CA SER A 57 2.74 18.19 18.95
C SER A 57 1.43 18.36 19.74
N GLY A 58 0.57 17.32 19.77
CA GLY A 58 -0.63 17.31 20.58
C GLY A 58 -0.35 17.47 22.07
N THR A 59 0.65 16.74 22.59
CA THR A 59 1.08 16.86 24.00
C THR A 59 1.58 18.25 24.33
N VAL A 60 2.42 18.86 23.48
CA VAL A 60 2.98 20.20 23.73
C VAL A 60 1.90 21.26 23.69
N VAL A 61 1.07 21.28 22.63
CA VAL A 61 -0.01 22.27 22.48
C VAL A 61 -1.02 22.14 23.62
N GLY A 62 -1.44 20.92 23.94
CA GLY A 62 -2.33 20.67 25.07
C GLY A 62 -1.70 21.08 26.40
N GLY A 63 -0.41 20.80 26.59
CA GLY A 63 0.35 21.16 27.79
C GLY A 63 0.43 22.67 28.00
N THR A 64 0.65 23.43 26.93
CA THR A 64 0.70 24.89 26.99
C THR A 64 -0.66 25.53 27.30
N ALA A 65 -1.77 24.90 26.90
CA ALA A 65 -3.11 25.44 27.10
C ALA A 65 -3.74 25.06 28.45
N GLY A 66 -3.38 23.90 29.02
CA GLY A 66 -4.06 23.35 30.20
C GLY A 66 -3.16 22.63 31.21
N GLY A 67 -1.85 22.86 31.17
CA GLY A 67 -0.89 22.20 32.05
C GLY A 67 -0.85 20.68 31.86
N LEU A 68 -0.64 19.92 32.94
CA LEU A 68 -0.50 18.46 32.87
C LEU A 68 -1.73 17.76 32.26
N LEU A 69 -2.93 18.16 32.68
CA LEU A 69 -4.20 17.63 32.17
C LEU A 69 -4.42 17.98 30.69
N GLY A 70 -4.09 19.21 30.30
CA GLY A 70 -4.10 19.61 28.90
C GLY A 70 -3.14 18.79 28.04
N GLY A 71 -1.94 18.49 28.55
CA GLY A 71 -0.96 17.65 27.85
C GLY A 71 -1.42 16.21 27.64
N LEU A 72 -2.10 15.61 28.63
CA LEU A 72 -2.69 14.27 28.53
C LEU A 72 -3.84 14.23 27.53
N LEU A 73 -4.76 15.21 27.56
CA LEU A 73 -5.84 15.29 26.59
C LEU A 73 -5.29 15.54 25.17
N GLY A 74 -4.28 16.40 25.06
CA GLY A 74 -3.56 16.67 23.82
C GLY A 74 -2.88 15.44 23.24
N SER A 75 -2.28 14.57 24.06
CA SER A 75 -1.68 13.30 23.59
C SER A 75 -2.72 12.31 23.09
N VAL A 76 -3.89 12.23 23.73
CA VAL A 76 -4.99 11.37 23.27
C VAL A 76 -5.49 11.83 21.90
N ILE A 77 -5.70 13.13 21.71
CA ILE A 77 -6.11 13.70 20.42
C ILE A 77 -5.02 13.50 19.36
N GLY A 78 -3.75 13.74 19.71
CA GLY A 78 -2.61 13.52 18.82
C GLY A 78 -2.46 12.06 18.39
N THR A 79 -2.70 11.12 19.32
CA THR A 79 -2.70 9.68 19.03
C THR A 79 -3.86 9.32 18.10
N GLY A 80 -5.07 9.83 18.36
CA GLY A 80 -6.23 9.64 17.49
C GLY A 80 -6.01 10.15 16.07
N GLY A 81 -5.44 11.36 15.94
CA GLY A 81 -5.05 11.92 14.64
C GLY A 81 -4.01 11.07 13.91
N SER A 82 -3.07 10.49 14.65
CA SER A 82 -2.07 9.59 14.07
C SER A 82 -2.66 8.25 13.59
N LEU A 83 -3.65 7.69 14.30
CA LEU A 83 -4.36 6.48 13.88
C LEU A 83 -5.13 6.70 12.57
N LEU A 84 -5.72 7.89 12.39
CA LEU A 84 -6.39 8.26 11.15
C LEU A 84 -5.43 8.35 9.96
N MET A 85 -4.12 8.47 10.17
CA MET A 85 -3.12 8.35 9.10
C MET A 85 -2.78 6.89 8.80
N TRP A 86 -2.69 6.06 9.83
CA TRP A 86 -2.35 4.64 9.70
C TRP A 86 -3.45 3.83 9.00
N ILE A 87 -4.72 4.10 9.27
CA ILE A 87 -5.85 3.36 8.68
C ILE A 87 -5.85 3.40 7.13
N PRO A 88 -5.88 4.58 6.48
CA PRO A 88 -5.88 4.65 5.02
C PRO A 88 -4.55 4.16 4.43
N PHE A 89 -3.45 4.33 5.16
CA PHE A 89 -2.15 3.77 4.78
C PHE A 89 -2.21 2.24 4.71
N LEU A 90 -2.61 1.58 5.80
CA LEU A 90 -2.69 0.12 5.88
C LEU A 90 -3.69 -0.45 4.90
N ALA A 91 -4.90 0.13 4.80
CA ALA A 91 -5.92 -0.32 3.85
C ALA A 91 -5.40 -0.28 2.41
N ARG A 92 -4.73 0.80 2.02
CA ARG A 92 -4.14 0.94 0.68
C ARG A 92 -3.02 -0.07 0.43
N TYR A 93 -2.12 -0.28 1.39
CA TYR A 93 -1.00 -1.19 1.22
C TYR A 93 -1.41 -2.67 1.27
N ALA A 94 -2.43 -3.00 2.07
CA ALA A 94 -3.04 -4.33 2.07
C ALA A 94 -3.60 -4.69 0.68
N LEU A 95 -4.22 -3.73 -0.02
CA LEU A 95 -4.70 -3.94 -1.39
C LEU A 95 -3.57 -4.08 -2.42
N LEU A 96 -2.54 -3.24 -2.31
CA LEU A 96 -1.39 -3.23 -3.24
C LEU A 96 -0.47 -4.44 -3.09
N ILE A 97 -0.42 -5.07 -1.92
CA ILE A 97 0.38 -6.27 -1.66
C ILE A 97 -0.49 -7.53 -1.76
N GLY A 98 -1.70 -7.49 -1.20
CA GLY A 98 -2.64 -8.60 -1.20
C GLY A 98 -3.15 -8.95 -2.60
N GLY A 99 -3.36 -7.96 -3.47
CA GLY A 99 -3.73 -8.21 -4.87
C GLY A 99 -2.69 -9.05 -5.63
N PRO A 100 -1.42 -8.58 -5.73
CA PRO A 100 -0.34 -9.36 -6.35
C PRO A 100 -0.05 -10.68 -5.64
N TYR A 101 -0.20 -10.76 -4.32
CA TYR A 101 -0.07 -12.02 -3.58
C TYR A 101 -1.08 -13.06 -4.06
N LEU A 102 -2.36 -12.69 -4.21
CA LEU A 102 -3.39 -13.58 -4.73
C LEU A 102 -3.13 -13.99 -6.20
N MET A 103 -2.60 -13.08 -7.01
CA MET A 103 -2.19 -13.39 -8.40
C MET A 103 -1.01 -14.37 -8.43
N TRP A 104 -0.05 -14.19 -7.52
CA TRP A 104 1.11 -15.07 -7.39
C TRP A 104 0.69 -16.48 -6.93
N THR A 105 -0.18 -16.59 -5.92
CA THR A 105 -0.69 -17.89 -5.46
C THR A 105 -1.54 -18.61 -6.50
N ALA A 106 -2.28 -17.85 -7.31
CA ALA A 106 -3.07 -18.39 -8.43
C ALA A 106 -2.21 -18.95 -9.57
N SER A 107 -1.03 -18.36 -9.80
CA SER A 107 -0.07 -18.82 -10.82
C SER A 107 0.80 -19.98 -10.39
N ASN A 108 0.75 -20.36 -9.11
CA ASN A 108 1.66 -21.35 -8.55
C ASN A 108 1.18 -22.76 -8.92
N PRO A 109 1.96 -23.54 -9.70
CA PRO A 109 1.53 -24.82 -10.27
C PRO A 109 1.24 -25.93 -9.23
N ILE A 110 1.57 -25.68 -7.96
CA ILE A 110 1.33 -26.60 -6.85
C ILE A 110 -0.14 -26.56 -6.39
N ASN A 111 -0.84 -25.43 -6.57
CA ASN A 111 -2.22 -25.25 -6.12
C ASN A 111 -3.22 -25.61 -7.23
N ASN A 112 -3.35 -26.88 -7.60
CA ASN A 112 -4.24 -27.38 -8.67
C ASN A 112 -5.75 -27.38 -8.33
N ASP A 113 -6.21 -26.44 -7.50
CA ASP A 113 -7.63 -26.27 -7.21
C ASP A 113 -8.29 -25.38 -8.27
N GLY A 114 -9.51 -25.71 -8.69
CA GLY A 114 -10.29 -24.96 -9.70
C GLY A 114 -10.57 -23.47 -9.38
N PHE A 115 -10.08 -22.96 -8.25
CA PHE A 115 -10.18 -21.57 -7.82
C PHE A 115 -9.06 -20.65 -8.33
N GLN A 116 -8.06 -21.15 -9.06
CA GLN A 116 -6.93 -20.35 -9.57
C GLN A 116 -7.39 -19.11 -10.37
N MET A 117 -8.32 -19.28 -11.31
CA MET A 117 -8.77 -18.16 -12.15
C MET A 117 -9.53 -17.09 -11.35
N THR A 118 -10.37 -17.51 -10.40
CA THR A 118 -11.08 -16.62 -9.49
C THR A 118 -10.11 -15.83 -8.60
N GLN A 119 -9.08 -16.48 -8.06
CA GLN A 119 -8.05 -15.82 -7.25
C GLN A 119 -7.24 -14.80 -8.07
N ALA A 120 -6.89 -15.13 -9.32
CA ALA A 120 -6.18 -14.21 -10.20
C ALA A 120 -7.03 -12.96 -10.54
N ILE A 121 -8.32 -13.14 -10.85
CA ILE A 121 -9.24 -12.04 -11.16
C ILE A 121 -9.45 -11.15 -9.93
N ILE A 122 -9.74 -11.75 -8.77
CA ILE A 122 -9.93 -11.00 -7.52
C ILE A 122 -8.63 -10.25 -7.15
N GLY A 123 -7.48 -10.91 -7.26
CA GLY A 123 -6.18 -10.30 -7.00
C GLY A 123 -5.91 -9.09 -7.91
N ALA A 124 -6.20 -9.22 -9.21
CA ALA A 124 -6.07 -8.13 -10.18
C ALA A 124 -6.99 -6.96 -9.86
N ILE A 125 -8.25 -7.22 -9.50
CA ILE A 125 -9.22 -6.19 -9.10
C ILE A 125 -8.75 -5.44 -7.85
N LEU A 126 -8.34 -6.17 -6.80
CA LEU A 126 -7.84 -5.56 -5.55
C LEU A 126 -6.60 -4.70 -5.80
N PHE A 127 -5.68 -5.18 -6.64
CA PHE A 127 -4.50 -4.42 -7.03
C PHE A 127 -4.89 -3.14 -7.79
N LEU A 128 -5.86 -3.22 -8.71
CA LEU A 128 -6.34 -2.08 -9.48
C LEU A 128 -7.05 -1.05 -8.59
N ILE A 129 -7.86 -1.49 -7.64
CA ILE A 129 -8.46 -0.61 -6.62
C ILE A 129 -7.36 0.07 -5.79
N GLY A 130 -6.36 -0.69 -5.32
CA GLY A 130 -5.22 -0.15 -4.61
C GLY A 130 -4.46 0.92 -5.39
N LEU A 131 -4.31 0.74 -6.71
CA LEU A 131 -3.71 1.71 -7.62
C LEU A 131 -4.56 2.97 -7.81
N LEU A 132 -5.88 2.83 -7.92
CA LEU A 132 -6.80 3.97 -8.03
C LEU A 132 -6.77 4.84 -6.77
N MET A 133 -6.65 4.23 -5.58
CA MET A 133 -6.48 4.95 -4.31
C MET A 133 -5.18 5.76 -4.26
N ILE A 134 -4.13 5.40 -5.03
CA ILE A 134 -2.91 6.21 -5.16
C ILE A 134 -3.19 7.52 -5.90
N ARG A 135 -4.06 7.48 -6.92
CA ARG A 135 -4.29 8.60 -7.84
C ARG A 135 -5.11 9.74 -7.23
N GLN A 136 -5.87 9.47 -6.17
CA GLN A 136 -6.73 10.47 -5.54
C GLN A 136 -5.99 11.44 -4.60
N SER A 137 -4.65 11.47 -4.60
CA SER A 137 -3.91 12.53 -3.91
C SER A 137 -4.32 13.89 -4.50
N PRO A 138 -4.78 14.85 -3.66
CA PRO A 138 -5.49 16.02 -4.14
C PRO A 138 -4.61 16.83 -5.09
N LYS A 139 -5.11 17.05 -6.31
CA LYS A 139 -4.60 18.10 -7.19
C LYS A 139 -4.59 19.38 -6.35
N LYS A 140 -3.38 19.93 -6.10
CA LYS A 140 -3.22 21.25 -5.51
C LYS A 140 -4.26 22.16 -6.18
N ALA A 141 -5.18 22.68 -5.39
CA ALA A 141 -6.03 23.78 -5.82
C ALA A 141 -5.05 24.89 -6.22
N THR A 142 -4.85 25.04 -7.53
CA THR A 142 -4.14 26.16 -8.12
C THR A 142 -4.91 27.38 -7.67
N ARG A 143 -4.40 28.06 -6.64
CA ARG A 143 -4.93 29.34 -6.19
C ARG A 143 -4.69 30.31 -7.35
N ALA A 144 -5.76 30.67 -8.03
CA ALA A 144 -5.84 31.87 -8.85
C ALA A 144 -5.89 33.10 -7.94
#